data_AF-A0A954I8K0-F1
#
_entry.id   AF-A0A954I8K0-F1
#
_cell.length_a   1.000
_cell.length_b   1.000
_cell.length_c   1.000
_cell.angle_alpha   90.00
_cell.angle_beta   90.00
_cell.angle_gamma   90.00
#
_symmetry.space_group_name_H-M   'P 1'
#
loop_
_entity.id
_entity.type
_entity.pdbx_description
1 polymer ?
#
loop_
_entity_poly.entity_id
_entity_poly.type
_entity_poly.pdbx_seq_one_letter_code
_entity_poly.pdbx_strand_id
1 'polypeptide(L)'
;MTKKEIVKAISEELGLTQLTTKEIVQKTFDAIIETLVTDRRIELRNFGVFEVKMRAARKARNPRTGGEVEVPAKFVVTFKPGKEMEAKVRVLEEEEARAEAARQERERQAAEVSRMSAPPHGSPPSVPPPTSFGGYPTN
;
A
#
# COMPACT_ATOMS: atom_id res chain seq x y z
N MET A 1 11.24 9.56 -0.19
CA MET A 1 11.29 11.02 -0.10
C MET A 1 11.62 11.44 1.33
N THR A 2 12.88 11.80 1.59
CA THR A 2 13.34 12.41 2.86
C THR A 2 13.40 13.94 2.74
N LYS A 3 13.54 14.67 3.86
CA LYS A 3 13.74 16.13 3.83
C LYS A 3 14.95 16.52 2.96
N LYS A 4 16.04 15.74 3.02
CA LYS A 4 17.24 15.97 2.20
C LYS A 4 16.94 15.84 0.71
N GLU A 5 16.14 14.84 0.32
CA GLU A 5 15.70 14.65 -1.07
C GLU A 5 14.80 15.79 -1.55
N ILE A 6 13.87 16.29 -0.71
CA ILE A 6 13.03 17.45 -1.03
C ILE A 6 13.88 18.69 -1.28
N VAL A 7 14.86 18.96 -0.40
CA VAL A 7 15.78 20.09 -0.55
C VAL A 7 16.56 19.98 -1.86
N LYS A 8 17.09 18.80 -2.17
CA LYS A 8 17.82 18.56 -3.42
C LYS A 8 16.92 18.83 -4.63
N ALA A 9 15.73 18.23 -4.69
CA ALA A 9 14.80 18.40 -5.80
C ALA A 9 14.42 19.87 -6.04
N ILE A 10 14.03 20.59 -4.98
CA ILE A 10 13.67 22.02 -5.08
C ILE A 10 14.88 22.87 -5.50
N SER A 11 16.07 22.57 -4.96
CA SER A 11 17.29 23.31 -5.31
C SER A 11 17.66 23.15 -6.78
N GLU A 12 17.51 21.95 -7.33
CA GLU A 12 17.78 21.64 -8.73
C GLU A 12 16.74 22.28 -9.66
N GLU A 13 15.46 22.24 -9.31
CA GLU A 13 14.37 22.81 -10.10
C GLU A 13 14.43 24.34 -10.16
N LEU A 14 14.77 25.01 -9.05
CA LEU A 14 14.76 26.47 -8.93
C LEU A 14 16.15 27.11 -9.11
N GLY A 15 17.21 26.32 -9.29
CA GLY A 15 18.58 26.81 -9.37
C GLY A 15 19.10 27.47 -8.09
N LEU A 16 18.53 27.12 -6.93
CA LEU A 16 18.92 27.65 -5.63
C LEU A 16 20.03 26.81 -5.00
N THR A 17 20.77 27.40 -4.05
CA THR A 17 21.73 26.60 -3.28
C THR A 17 21.00 25.68 -2.31
N GLN A 18 21.51 24.45 -2.12
CA GLN A 18 20.93 23.51 -1.15
C GLN A 18 20.91 24.06 0.28
N LEU A 19 21.87 24.95 0.64
CA LEU A 19 21.89 25.60 1.94
C LEU A 19 20.66 26.49 2.13
N THR A 20 20.44 27.42 1.20
CA THR A 20 19.28 28.31 1.21
C THR A 20 17.97 27.53 1.16
N THR A 21 17.86 26.52 0.27
CA THR A 21 16.66 25.69 0.17
C THR A 21 16.39 24.90 1.46
N LYS A 22 17.44 24.40 2.12
CA LYS A 22 17.29 23.73 3.43
C LYS A 22 16.71 24.65 4.49
N GLU A 23 17.18 25.89 4.54
CA GLU A 23 16.67 26.90 5.48
C GLU A 23 15.21 27.24 5.20
N ILE A 24 14.85 27.48 3.93
CA ILE A 24 13.46 27.74 3.52
C ILE A 24 12.55 26.58 3.96
N VAL A 25 12.91 25.33 3.62
CA VAL A 25 12.10 24.15 3.98
C VAL A 25 11.99 23.99 5.50
N GLN A 26 13.05 24.26 6.26
CA GLN A 26 12.97 24.25 7.74
C GLN A 26 12.00 25.32 8.25
N LYS A 27 12.14 26.56 7.79
CA LYS A 27 11.29 27.68 8.22
C LYS A 27 9.82 27.47 7.87
N THR A 28 9.51 26.85 6.74
CA THR A 28 8.15 26.47 6.39
C THR A 28 7.54 25.50 7.41
N PHE A 29 8.28 24.46 7.82
CA PHE A 29 7.77 23.52 8.83
C PHE A 29 7.65 24.17 10.21
N ASP A 30 8.61 25.01 10.59
CA ASP A 30 8.56 25.74 11.86
C ASP A 30 7.31 26.63 11.92
N ALA A 31 7.02 27.38 10.86
CA ALA A 31 5.83 28.22 10.76
C ALA A 31 4.54 27.42 10.88
N ILE A 32 4.44 26.25 10.21
CA ILE A 32 3.27 25.36 10.33
C ILE A 32 3.08 24.91 11.79
N ILE A 33 4.17 24.53 12.47
CA ILE A 33 4.12 24.10 13.88
C ILE A 33 3.64 25.25 14.77
N GLU A 34 4.23 26.43 14.62
CA GLU A 34 3.87 27.61 15.40
C GLU A 34 2.39 27.97 15.23
N THR A 35 1.89 28.04 13.99
CA THR A 35 0.47 28.30 13.70
C THR A 35 -0.45 27.24 14.30
N LEU A 36 -0.05 25.96 14.31
CA LEU A 36 -0.85 24.92 14.95
C LEU A 36 -0.90 25.06 16.47
N VAL A 37 0.15 25.58 17.09
CA VAL A 37 0.17 25.83 18.54
C VAL A 37 -0.71 27.03 18.90
N THR A 38 -0.65 28.11 18.12
CA THR A 38 -1.37 29.36 18.42
C THR A 38 -2.83 29.32 17.95
N ASP A 39 -3.04 28.97 16.69
CA ASP A 39 -4.31 29.15 15.99
C ASP A 39 -5.09 27.83 15.90
N ARG A 40 -4.44 26.71 16.23
CA ARG A 40 -4.97 25.35 16.20
C ARG A 40 -5.40 24.87 14.81
N ARG A 41 -5.24 25.68 13.77
CA ARG A 41 -5.63 25.35 12.40
C ARG A 41 -4.80 26.14 11.39
N ILE A 42 -4.38 25.48 10.33
CA ILE A 42 -3.77 26.11 9.16
C ILE A 42 -4.32 25.46 7.88
N GLU A 43 -4.66 26.30 6.90
CA GLU A 43 -5.16 25.88 5.60
C GLU A 43 -4.15 26.26 4.52
N LEU A 44 -3.66 25.25 3.80
CA LEU A 44 -2.75 25.40 2.68
C LEU A 44 -3.52 25.02 1.42
N ARG A 45 -3.95 26.03 0.65
CA ARG A 45 -4.71 25.83 -0.60
C ARG A 45 -3.97 24.84 -1.50
N ASN A 46 -4.72 23.96 -2.17
CA ASN A 46 -4.23 22.89 -3.05
C ASN A 46 -3.41 21.79 -2.35
N PHE A 47 -3.08 21.95 -1.07
CA PHE A 47 -2.37 20.94 -0.29
C PHE A 47 -3.29 20.26 0.73
N GLY A 48 -3.92 21.03 1.62
CA GLY A 48 -4.84 20.51 2.62
C GLY A 48 -4.96 21.40 3.87
N VAL A 49 -5.62 20.87 4.89
CA VAL A 49 -5.87 21.55 6.17
C VAL A 49 -5.26 20.74 7.30
N PHE A 50 -4.46 21.39 8.13
CA PHE A 50 -4.04 20.84 9.42
C PHE A 50 -4.89 21.45 10.54
N GLU A 51 -5.35 20.63 11.46
CA GLU A 51 -6.25 21.02 12.55
C GLU A 51 -5.91 20.26 13.83
N VAL A 52 -5.73 20.99 14.94
CA VAL A 52 -5.53 20.43 16.27
C VAL A 52 -6.89 20.12 16.89
N LYS A 53 -7.08 18.86 17.30
CA LYS A 53 -8.31 18.38 17.94
C LYS A 53 -8.01 17.78 19.30
N MET A 54 -8.90 18.04 20.26
CA MET A 54 -8.87 17.34 21.54
C MET A 54 -9.55 15.98 21.37
N ARG A 55 -8.79 14.90 21.58
CA ARG A 55 -9.33 13.54 21.69
C ARG A 55 -9.68 13.29 23.16
N ALA A 56 -10.91 12.90 23.43
CA ALA A 56 -11.37 12.56 24.78
C ALA A 56 -10.63 11.32 25.32
N ALA A 57 -10.57 11.22 26.64
CA ALA A 57 -10.06 10.04 27.31
C ALA A 57 -10.91 8.81 26.95
N ARG A 58 -10.26 7.66 26.78
CA ARG A 58 -10.95 6.41 26.43
C ARG A 58 -10.21 5.21 27.00
N LYS A 59 -10.95 4.13 27.23
CA LYS A 59 -10.39 2.81 27.54
C LYS A 59 -9.90 2.15 26.25
N ALA A 60 -8.66 1.68 26.24
CA ALA A 60 -8.04 0.94 25.16
C ALA A 60 -7.60 -0.44 25.66
N ARG A 61 -7.32 -1.35 24.73
CA ARG A 61 -6.84 -2.69 25.06
C ARG A 61 -5.40 -2.82 24.62
N ASN A 62 -4.54 -3.34 25.50
CA ASN A 62 -3.16 -3.64 25.13
C ASN A 62 -3.16 -4.78 24.09
N PRO A 63 -2.64 -4.58 22.86
CA PRO A 63 -2.65 -5.62 21.84
C PRO A 63 -1.88 -6.89 22.23
N ARG A 64 -0.88 -6.75 23.12
CA ARG A 64 0.01 -7.83 23.54
C ARG A 64 -0.57 -8.65 24.70
N THR A 65 -1.26 -8.01 25.65
CA THR A 65 -1.71 -8.67 26.90
C THR A 65 -3.22 -8.76 27.04
N GLY A 66 -3.98 -8.04 26.21
CA GLY A 66 -5.44 -7.98 26.31
C GLY A 66 -5.97 -7.22 27.53
N GLY A 67 -5.10 -6.70 28.40
CA GLY A 67 -5.48 -5.88 29.55
C GLY A 67 -6.04 -4.52 29.13
N GLU A 68 -6.95 -4.00 29.95
CA GLU A 68 -7.53 -2.67 29.77
C GLU A 68 -6.55 -1.58 30.23
N VAL A 69 -6.37 -0.56 29.42
CA VAL A 69 -5.47 0.57 29.65
C VAL A 69 -6.23 1.86 29.40
N GLU A 70 -6.14 2.81 30.33
CA GLU A 70 -6.72 4.13 30.15
C GLU A 70 -5.83 5.01 29.27
N VAL A 71 -6.41 5.60 28.23
CA VAL A 71 -5.76 6.57 27.37
C VAL A 71 -6.28 7.96 27.76
N PRO A 72 -5.42 8.84 28.30
CA PRO A 72 -5.86 10.17 28.72
C PRO A 72 -6.25 11.04 27.53
N ALA A 73 -7.03 12.09 27.81
CA ALA A 73 -7.38 13.09 26.82
C ALA A 73 -6.11 13.81 26.34
N LYS A 74 -6.00 14.04 25.03
CA LYS A 74 -4.83 14.72 24.44
C LYS A 74 -5.17 15.48 23.17
N PHE A 75 -4.38 16.51 22.88
CA PHE A 75 -4.41 17.18 21.60
C PHE A 75 -3.72 16.31 20.54
N VAL A 76 -4.33 16.24 19.36
CA VAL A 76 -3.77 15.57 18.18
C VAL A 76 -3.89 16.48 16.99
N VAL A 77 -2.87 16.48 16.13
CA VAL A 77 -2.96 17.12 14.81
C VAL A 77 -3.65 16.15 13.86
N THR A 78 -4.61 16.64 13.10
CA THR A 78 -5.27 15.93 12.00
C THR A 78 -4.99 16.65 10.70
N PHE A 79 -4.73 15.90 9.63
CA PHE A 79 -4.55 16.43 8.28
C PHE A 79 -5.74 16.00 7.43
N LYS A 80 -6.32 16.96 6.71
CA LYS A 80 -7.36 16.74 5.69
C LYS A 80 -6.74 17.08 4.34
N PRO A 81 -6.53 16.11 3.44
CA PRO A 81 -5.99 16.37 2.11
C PRO A 81 -6.87 17.36 1.35
N GLY A 82 -6.24 18.20 0.51
CA GLY A 82 -6.97 19.05 -0.41
C GLY A 82 -7.49 18.25 -1.61
N LYS A 83 -8.53 18.76 -2.28
CA LYS A 83 -9.16 18.10 -3.45
C LYS A 83 -8.17 17.74 -4.56
N GLU A 84 -7.18 18.60 -4.81
CA GLU A 84 -6.17 18.35 -5.84
C GLU A 84 -5.31 17.12 -5.51
N MET A 85 -4.89 16.99 -4.24
CA MET A 85 -4.13 15.84 -3.78
C MET A 85 -4.97 14.57 -3.85
N GLU A 86 -6.23 14.61 -3.37
CA GLU A 86 -7.13 13.45 -3.42
C GLU A 86 -7.35 12.98 -4.86
N ALA A 87 -7.58 13.91 -5.80
CA ALA A 87 -7.75 13.58 -7.21
C ALA A 87 -6.50 12.90 -7.80
N LYS A 88 -5.30 13.42 -7.51
CA LYS A 88 -4.04 12.83 -7.99
C LYS A 88 -3.77 11.44 -7.40
N VAL A 89 -4.09 11.23 -6.12
CA VAL A 89 -3.90 9.92 -5.47
C VAL A 89 -4.90 8.89 -6.01
N ARG A 90 -6.14 9.30 -6.29
CA ARG A 90 -7.17 8.40 -6.84
C ARG A 90 -6.79 7.81 -8.21
N VAL A 91 -6.02 8.53 -9.03
CA VAL A 91 -5.53 8.00 -10.32
C VAL A 91 -4.69 6.73 -10.12
N LEU A 92 -3.94 6.62 -9.01
CA LEU A 92 -3.14 5.44 -8.71
C LEU A 92 -4.02 4.21 -8.49
N GLU A 93 -5.18 4.37 -7.82
CA GLU A 93 -6.15 3.28 -7.62
C GLU A 93 -6.66 2.75 -8.97
N GLU A 94 -6.92 3.66 -9.92
CA GLU A 94 -7.38 3.29 -11.26
C GLU A 94 -6.28 2.61 -12.10
N GLU A 95 -5.04 3.06 -11.96
CA GLU A 95 -3.88 2.42 -12.59
C GLU A 95 -3.63 1.00 -12.05
N GLU A 96 -3.70 0.83 -10.72
CA GLU A 96 -3.57 -0.49 -10.09
C GLU A 96 -4.70 -1.43 -10.51
N ALA A 97 -5.96 -0.97 -10.49
CA ALA A 97 -7.10 -1.76 -10.93
C ALA A 97 -6.98 -2.21 -12.40
N ARG A 98 -6.51 -1.32 -13.28
CA ARG A 98 -6.23 -1.65 -14.69
C ARG A 98 -5.10 -2.67 -14.83
N ALA A 99 -4.03 -2.52 -14.05
CA ALA A 99 -2.92 -3.46 -14.05
C ALA A 99 -3.33 -4.85 -13.54
N GLU A 100 -4.18 -4.93 -12.51
CA GLU A 100 -4.74 -6.19 -12.01
C GLU A 100 -5.66 -6.85 -13.04
N ALA A 101 -6.56 -6.09 -13.67
CA ALA A 101 -7.42 -6.61 -14.73
C ALA A 101 -6.61 -7.21 -15.90
N ALA A 102 -5.56 -6.51 -16.34
CA ALA A 102 -4.67 -6.99 -17.40
C ALA A 102 -3.89 -8.27 -16.99
N ARG A 103 -3.50 -8.39 -15.72
CA ARG A 103 -2.86 -9.62 -15.20
C ARG A 103 -3.84 -10.78 -15.20
N GLN A 104 -5.06 -10.57 -14.68
CA GLN A 104 -6.10 -11.59 -14.66
C GLN A 104 -6.47 -12.05 -16.07
N GLU A 105 -6.52 -11.14 -17.03
CA GLU A 105 -6.81 -11.49 -18.43
C GLU A 105 -5.69 -12.33 -19.04
N ARG A 106 -4.42 -11.96 -18.83
CA ARG A 106 -3.27 -12.75 -19.28
C ARG A 106 -3.23 -14.14 -18.64
N GLU A 107 -3.54 -14.25 -17.35
CA GLU A 107 -3.62 -15.53 -16.64
C GLU A 107 -4.75 -16.40 -17.18
N ARG A 108 -5.93 -15.82 -17.46
CA ARG A 108 -7.06 -16.53 -18.09
C ARG A 108 -6.67 -17.03 -19.48
N GLN A 109 -6.06 -16.18 -20.30
CA GLN A 109 -5.60 -16.56 -21.65
C GLN A 109 -4.53 -17.66 -21.60
N ALA A 110 -3.56 -17.58 -20.68
CA ALA A 110 -2.55 -18.61 -20.51
C ALA A 110 -3.16 -19.95 -20.04
N ALA A 111 -4.12 -19.91 -19.11
CA ALA A 111 -4.85 -21.10 -18.67
C ALA A 111 -5.69 -21.73 -19.80
N GLU A 112 -6.28 -20.90 -20.66
CA GLU A 112 -7.03 -21.37 -21.83
C GLU A 112 -6.12 -22.02 -22.88
N VAL A 113 -4.99 -21.39 -23.22
CA VAL A 113 -3.98 -21.96 -24.13
C VAL A 113 -3.43 -23.27 -23.58
N SER A 114 -3.14 -23.34 -22.28
CA SER A 114 -2.68 -24.58 -21.63
C SER A 114 -3.73 -25.69 -21.62
N ARG A 115 -5.03 -25.36 -21.56
CA ARG A 115 -6.12 -26.35 -21.71
C ARG A 115 -6.25 -26.84 -23.15
N MET A 116 -6.04 -25.96 -24.13
CA MET A 116 -6.19 -26.28 -25.55
C MET A 116 -5.01 -27.10 -26.11
N SER A 117 -3.81 -26.95 -25.52
CA SER A 117 -2.62 -27.73 -25.92
C SER A 117 -2.46 -29.05 -25.15
N ALA A 118 -3.39 -29.39 -24.25
CA ALA A 118 -3.37 -30.67 -23.56
C ALA A 118 -3.63 -31.79 -24.59
N PRO A 119 -2.72 -32.76 -24.77
CA PRO A 119 -2.92 -33.82 -25.75
C PRO A 119 -4.17 -34.62 -25.38
N PRO A 120 -5.02 -35.00 -26.35
CA PRO A 120 -6.09 -35.95 -26.06
C PRO A 120 -5.40 -37.23 -25.59
N HIS A 121 -5.64 -37.62 -24.34
CA HIS A 121 -5.29 -38.95 -23.87
C HIS A 121 -6.12 -39.96 -24.66
N GLY A 122 -5.59 -40.38 -25.81
CA GLY A 122 -5.96 -41.64 -26.41
C GLY A 122 -5.46 -42.74 -25.49
N SER A 123 -6.35 -43.28 -24.66
CA SER A 123 -6.07 -44.51 -23.92
C SER A 123 -5.76 -45.61 -24.94
N PRO A 124 -4.57 -46.24 -24.95
CA PRO A 124 -4.38 -47.43 -25.75
C PRO A 124 -5.29 -48.54 -25.18
N PRO A 125 -5.88 -49.40 -26.03
CA PRO A 125 -6.72 -50.49 -25.55
C PRO A 125 -5.91 -51.38 -24.61
N SER A 126 -6.47 -51.65 -23.43
CA SER A 126 -5.92 -52.58 -22.46
C SER A 126 -5.89 -53.99 -23.05
N VAL A 127 -4.71 -54.48 -23.43
CA VAL A 127 -4.52 -55.91 -23.72
C VAL A 127 -4.44 -56.62 -22.35
N PRO A 128 -5.34 -57.56 -22.03
CA PRO A 128 -5.23 -58.30 -20.79
C PRO A 128 -3.98 -59.19 -20.80
N PRO A 129 -3.29 -59.37 -19.66
CA PRO A 129 -2.11 -60.22 -19.59
C PRO A 129 -2.47 -61.69 -19.83
N PRO A 130 -1.59 -62.49 -20.43
CA PRO A 130 -1.81 -63.93 -20.54
C PRO A 130 -1.79 -64.56 -19.15
N THR A 131 -2.83 -65.32 -18.85
CA THR A 131 -2.93 -66.19 -17.68
C THR A 131 -1.82 -67.23 -17.75
N SER A 132 -0.76 -67.07 -16.97
CA SER A 132 0.26 -68.11 -16.79
C SER A 132 0.07 -68.80 -15.44
N PHE A 133 -0.17 -70.10 -15.57
CA PHE A 133 -0.31 -71.16 -14.59
C PHE A 133 0.94 -71.39 -13.72
N GLY A 134 0.73 -71.96 -12.52
CA GLY A 134 1.70 -72.76 -11.76
C GLY A 134 2.20 -72.04 -10.51
N GLY A 135 1.87 -72.47 -9.28
CA GLY A 135 2.31 -73.74 -8.67
C GLY A 135 3.78 -73.58 -8.25
N TYR A 136 4.18 -73.57 -6.97
CA TYR A 136 3.96 -74.55 -5.91
C TYR A 136 4.25 -73.93 -4.51
N PRO A 137 3.80 -74.57 -3.40
CA PRO A 137 4.04 -74.14 -2.03
C PRO A 137 5.25 -74.83 -1.36
N THR A 138 5.46 -74.45 -0.09
CA THR A 138 6.32 -75.04 0.98
C THR A 138 7.74 -74.47 1.05
N ASN A 139 8.34 -74.18 2.22
CA ASN A 139 8.02 -74.49 3.62
C ASN A 139 8.59 -73.36 4.51
#